data_AF-A0A3M7NUS8-F1
#
_entry.id   AF-A0A3M7NUS8-F1
#
_cell.length_a   1.000
_cell.length_b   1.000
_cell.length_c   1.000
_cell.angle_alpha   90.00
_cell.angle_beta   90.00
_cell.angle_gamma   90.00
#
_symmetry.space_group_name_H-M   'P 1'
#
loop_
_entity.id
_entity.type
_entity.pdbx_description
1 polymer ?
#
loop_
_entity_poly.entity_id
_entity_poly.type
_entity_poly.pdbx_seq_one_letter_code
_entity_poly.pdbx_strand_id
1 'polypeptide(L)'
;MSQDFSNTRHAVLDIEGTLCPISFVKETLFPYAIKALPGVVRSKWDSPDFEKYKSAFPKECQETPENFIEHVKDLTERNVKIAYFKDLQGYLWEDGYKSGAYSAPFFEDVVPALERWKQDGVGISIYSSGSVFAQKLLFGHVNVNKTEDSRATLDLQPLVSEWFDTVNVGLKLESTSYDKISGLLEVPPTQILFLSDNITELEAAKKAGFKVALVVRPGNDEVPDDKKREFQILKSFDGVALGQGNAQKKQEKQAPDVNEETMTEQANGRFSHNRPADKNEGKDPEAVEAEAERGPAKKKQKTGKGKAMPEKSQSQRRSHRLQQSN
;
A
#
# COMPACT_ATOMS: atom_id res chain seq x y z
N MET A 1 7.29 -3.93 28.45
CA MET A 1 5.98 -3.34 28.82
C MET A 1 5.08 -3.46 27.59
N SER A 2 3.77 -3.75 27.75
CA SER A 2 2.86 -3.60 26.61
C SER A 2 2.74 -2.10 26.31
N GLN A 3 2.91 -1.71 25.04
CA GLN A 3 2.49 -0.38 24.61
C GLN A 3 0.96 -0.34 24.59
N ASP A 4 0.42 0.86 24.78
CA ASP A 4 -1.00 1.13 24.61
C ASP A 4 -1.25 1.69 23.19
N PHE A 5 -2.14 1.02 22.46
CA PHE A 5 -2.55 1.42 21.11
C PHE A 5 -3.91 2.17 21.08
N SER A 6 -4.51 2.48 22.23
CA SER A 6 -5.83 3.13 22.37
C SER A 6 -5.97 4.54 21.76
N ASN A 7 -4.88 5.25 21.48
CA ASN A 7 -4.94 6.55 20.77
C ASN A 7 -4.62 6.45 19.26
N THR A 8 -4.34 5.25 18.75
CA THR A 8 -3.96 5.03 17.35
C THR A 8 -5.15 5.34 16.44
N ARG A 9 -5.01 6.34 15.58
CA ARG A 9 -6.01 6.72 14.56
C ARG A 9 -5.75 6.08 13.20
N HIS A 10 -4.51 5.62 12.96
CA HIS A 10 -4.13 5.00 11.70
C HIS A 10 -3.20 3.82 11.92
N ALA A 11 -3.46 2.71 11.23
CA ALA A 11 -2.57 1.55 11.16
C ALA A 11 -1.88 1.54 9.78
N VAL A 12 -0.55 1.48 9.77
CA VAL A 12 0.26 1.24 8.57
C VAL A 12 0.80 -0.18 8.69
N LEU A 13 0.59 -0.98 7.65
CA LEU A 13 0.85 -2.42 7.65
C LEU A 13 1.87 -2.75 6.56
N ASP A 14 2.93 -3.46 6.93
CA ASP A 14 3.68 -4.27 5.97
C ASP A 14 2.83 -5.49 5.49
N ILE A 15 3.28 -6.21 4.47
CA ILE A 15 2.62 -7.41 3.91
C ILE A 15 3.35 -8.71 4.28
N GLU A 16 4.64 -8.83 3.95
CA GLU A 16 5.37 -10.10 3.85
C GLU A 16 5.88 -10.52 5.23
N GLY A 17 5.40 -11.64 5.79
CA GLY A 17 5.69 -11.99 7.19
C GLY A 17 4.82 -11.24 8.21
N THR A 18 4.00 -10.30 7.76
CA THR A 18 3.09 -9.49 8.59
C THR A 18 1.62 -9.93 8.44
N LEU A 19 1.11 -9.91 7.20
CA LEU A 19 -0.28 -10.22 6.85
C LEU A 19 -0.44 -11.58 6.17
N CYS A 20 0.57 -12.00 5.40
CA CYS A 20 0.67 -13.32 4.80
C CYS A 20 2.06 -13.93 5.06
N PRO A 21 2.25 -15.26 4.96
CA PRO A 21 3.55 -15.90 5.09
C PRO A 21 4.60 -15.30 4.15
N ILE A 22 5.81 -15.07 4.67
CA ILE A 22 6.96 -14.59 3.89
C ILE A 22 7.32 -15.58 2.75
N SER A 23 7.04 -16.87 2.94
CA SER A 23 7.19 -17.91 1.92
C SER A 23 6.29 -17.71 0.70
N PHE A 24 5.10 -17.09 0.83
CA PHE A 24 4.17 -16.92 -0.30
C PHE A 24 4.81 -16.16 -1.48
N VAL A 25 5.55 -15.08 -1.17
CA VAL A 25 6.22 -14.29 -2.22
C VAL A 25 7.37 -15.08 -2.86
N LYS A 26 8.20 -15.74 -2.05
CA LYS A 26 9.39 -16.47 -2.50
C LYS A 26 9.07 -17.80 -3.21
N GLU A 27 8.01 -18.50 -2.79
CA GLU A 27 7.71 -19.88 -3.20
C GLU A 27 6.50 -19.97 -4.14
N THR A 28 5.63 -18.95 -4.19
CA THR A 28 4.51 -18.88 -5.14
C THR A 28 4.69 -17.76 -6.16
N LEU A 29 4.79 -16.50 -5.72
CA LEU A 29 4.76 -15.35 -6.63
C LEU A 29 6.02 -15.26 -7.52
N PHE A 30 7.24 -15.42 -6.95
CA PHE A 30 8.47 -15.38 -7.74
C PHE A 30 8.56 -16.52 -8.77
N PRO A 31 8.32 -17.80 -8.42
CA PRO A 31 8.29 -18.89 -9.40
C PRO A 31 7.22 -18.72 -10.48
N TYR A 32 6.04 -18.19 -10.13
CA TYR A 32 5.00 -17.92 -11.11
C TYR A 32 5.44 -16.86 -12.13
N ALA A 33 5.97 -15.72 -11.67
CA ALA A 33 6.45 -14.67 -12.57
C ALA A 33 7.53 -15.18 -13.54
N ILE A 34 8.51 -15.95 -13.05
CA ILE A 34 9.57 -16.53 -13.89
C ILE A 34 9.01 -17.56 -14.89
N LYS A 35 7.99 -18.34 -14.51
CA LYS A 35 7.31 -19.28 -15.40
C LYS A 35 6.46 -18.57 -16.47
N ALA A 36 5.78 -17.49 -16.11
CA ALA A 36 4.92 -16.72 -17.03
C ALA A 36 5.74 -15.86 -18.02
N LEU A 37 6.86 -15.29 -17.56
CA LEU A 37 7.66 -14.31 -18.29
C LEU A 37 7.96 -14.68 -19.76
N PRO A 38 8.44 -15.88 -20.14
CA PRO A 38 8.73 -16.18 -21.54
C PRO A 38 7.50 -16.19 -22.44
N GLY A 39 6.33 -16.57 -21.91
CA GLY A 39 5.06 -16.56 -22.63
C GLY A 39 4.52 -15.14 -22.82
N VAL A 40 4.58 -14.35 -21.75
CA VAL A 40 4.23 -12.91 -21.77
C VAL A 40 5.12 -12.18 -22.76
N VAL A 41 6.44 -12.25 -22.59
CA VAL A 41 7.42 -11.61 -23.49
C VAL A 41 7.17 -11.99 -24.96
N ARG A 42 7.04 -13.28 -25.30
CA ARG A 42 6.79 -13.72 -26.67
C ARG A 42 5.49 -13.18 -27.28
N SER A 43 4.44 -13.00 -26.47
CA SER A 43 3.11 -12.59 -26.94
C SER A 43 2.85 -11.08 -26.84
N LYS A 44 3.64 -10.36 -26.04
CA LYS A 44 3.42 -8.95 -25.68
C LYS A 44 4.59 -8.01 -26.00
N TRP A 45 5.72 -8.51 -26.52
CA TRP A 45 6.95 -7.72 -26.75
C TRP A 45 6.72 -6.34 -27.39
N ASP A 46 5.95 -6.31 -28.47
CA ASP A 46 5.62 -5.10 -29.25
C ASP A 46 4.23 -4.53 -28.94
N SER A 47 3.60 -4.98 -27.86
CA SER A 47 2.28 -4.48 -27.45
C SER A 47 2.40 -3.18 -26.64
N PRO A 48 1.50 -2.19 -26.85
CA PRO A 48 1.51 -0.94 -26.11
C PRO A 48 1.42 -1.11 -24.58
N ASP A 49 0.66 -2.11 -24.12
CA ASP A 49 0.48 -2.41 -22.69
C ASP A 49 1.78 -2.86 -22.00
N PHE A 50 2.67 -3.52 -22.75
CA PHE A 50 3.95 -4.02 -22.24
C PHE A 50 5.08 -3.00 -22.37
N GLU A 51 4.95 -2.02 -23.27
CA GLU A 51 5.99 -1.04 -23.58
C GLU A 51 6.48 -0.30 -22.33
N LYS A 52 5.60 0.07 -21.39
CA LYS A 52 5.99 0.72 -20.12
C LYS A 52 6.88 -0.16 -19.24
N TYR A 53 6.69 -1.49 -19.28
CA TYR A 53 7.50 -2.44 -18.51
C TYR A 53 8.83 -2.72 -19.22
N LYS A 54 8.84 -2.82 -20.55
CA LYS A 54 10.04 -3.01 -21.36
C LYS A 54 10.98 -1.80 -21.30
N SER A 55 10.45 -0.62 -21.58
CA SER A 55 11.23 0.64 -21.69
C SER A 55 11.86 1.12 -20.38
N ALA A 56 11.39 0.62 -19.22
CA ALA A 56 11.91 0.96 -17.90
C ALA A 56 13.21 0.22 -17.53
N PHE A 57 13.60 -0.82 -18.27
CA PHE A 57 14.84 -1.58 -18.06
C PHE A 57 16.05 -0.92 -18.74
N PRO A 58 17.31 -1.31 -18.44
CA PRO A 58 18.49 -0.86 -19.19
C PRO A 58 18.36 -1.13 -20.70
N LYS A 59 18.89 -0.25 -21.55
CA LYS A 59 18.67 -0.31 -23.02
C LYS A 59 19.17 -1.59 -23.65
N GLU A 60 20.25 -2.13 -23.13
CA GLU A 60 20.91 -3.36 -23.58
C GLU A 60 19.99 -4.59 -23.39
N CYS A 61 19.07 -4.51 -22.43
CA CYS A 61 18.05 -5.54 -22.16
C CYS A 61 16.82 -5.40 -23.06
N GLN A 62 16.62 -4.25 -23.72
CA GLN A 62 15.44 -3.97 -24.55
C GLN A 62 15.63 -4.43 -26.01
N GLU A 63 16.83 -4.85 -26.40
CA GLU A 63 17.16 -5.19 -27.80
C GLU A 63 16.47 -6.49 -28.27
N THR A 64 16.37 -7.49 -27.39
CA THR A 64 15.80 -8.80 -27.70
C THR A 64 14.96 -9.34 -26.54
N PRO A 65 13.91 -10.15 -26.83
CA PRO A 65 13.19 -10.95 -25.85
C PRO A 65 14.11 -11.74 -24.91
N GLU A 66 15.18 -12.33 -25.46
CA GLU A 66 16.13 -13.18 -24.76
C GLU A 66 16.95 -12.40 -23.72
N ASN A 67 17.51 -11.25 -24.09
CA ASN A 67 18.28 -10.38 -23.19
C ASN A 67 17.40 -9.91 -22.01
N PHE A 68 16.14 -9.56 -22.29
CA PHE A 68 15.18 -9.16 -21.27
C PHE A 68 14.87 -10.29 -20.29
N ILE A 69 14.60 -11.49 -20.81
CA ILE A 69 14.31 -12.69 -20.00
C ILE A 69 15.51 -13.06 -19.12
N GLU A 70 16.73 -13.02 -19.66
CA GLU A 70 17.96 -13.30 -18.92
C GLU A 70 18.18 -12.29 -17.80
N HIS A 71 18.04 -10.99 -18.09
CA HIS A 71 18.20 -9.94 -17.08
C HIS A 71 17.16 -10.05 -15.95
N VAL A 72 15.88 -10.32 -16.27
CA VAL A 72 14.84 -10.51 -15.25
C VAL A 72 15.11 -11.74 -14.36
N LYS A 73 15.70 -12.80 -14.91
CA LYS A 73 16.15 -13.95 -14.11
C LYS A 73 17.30 -13.58 -13.18
N ASP A 74 18.33 -12.92 -13.67
CA ASP A 74 19.45 -12.42 -12.85
C ASP A 74 18.97 -11.49 -11.71
N LEU A 75 18.06 -10.55 -11.99
CA LEU A 75 17.45 -9.71 -10.95
C LEU A 75 16.68 -10.52 -9.91
N THR A 76 16.03 -11.62 -10.32
CA THR A 76 15.29 -12.52 -9.42
C THR A 76 16.26 -13.34 -8.54
N GLU A 77 17.28 -13.94 -9.15
CA GLU A 77 18.30 -14.75 -8.46
C GLU A 77 19.11 -13.91 -7.46
N ARG A 78 19.43 -12.66 -7.80
CA ARG A 78 20.11 -11.71 -6.91
C ARG A 78 19.16 -10.98 -5.94
N ASN A 79 17.87 -11.31 -5.92
CA ASN A 79 16.83 -10.71 -5.08
C ASN A 79 16.83 -9.16 -5.12
N VAL A 80 16.96 -8.58 -6.32
CA VAL A 80 17.11 -7.13 -6.49
C VAL A 80 15.78 -6.42 -6.22
N LYS A 81 15.81 -5.39 -5.37
CA LYS A 81 14.63 -4.59 -5.00
C LYS A 81 14.64 -3.23 -5.72
N ILE A 82 14.49 -3.25 -7.05
CA ILE A 82 14.45 -2.05 -7.91
C ILE A 82 13.07 -1.82 -8.52
N ALA A 83 12.65 -0.56 -8.61
CA ALA A 83 11.26 -0.17 -8.90
C ALA A 83 10.71 -0.74 -10.22
N TYR A 84 11.42 -0.62 -11.34
CA TYR A 84 10.96 -1.12 -12.64
C TYR A 84 10.75 -2.64 -12.65
N PHE A 85 11.58 -3.38 -11.91
CA PHE A 85 11.47 -4.83 -11.78
C PHE A 85 10.31 -5.21 -10.87
N LYS A 86 10.08 -4.47 -9.79
CA LYS A 86 8.89 -4.65 -8.94
C LYS A 86 7.58 -4.36 -9.67
N ASP A 87 7.56 -3.39 -10.59
CA ASP A 87 6.38 -3.12 -11.41
C ASP A 87 6.13 -4.23 -12.45
N LEU A 88 7.19 -4.73 -13.12
CA LEU A 88 7.09 -5.92 -13.98
C LEU A 88 6.63 -7.17 -13.20
N GLN A 89 7.14 -7.40 -11.99
CA GLN A 89 6.69 -8.51 -11.14
C GLN A 89 5.18 -8.42 -10.89
N GLY A 90 4.67 -7.23 -10.53
CA GLY A 90 3.23 -6.98 -10.38
C GLY A 90 2.40 -7.33 -11.63
N TYR A 91 2.87 -6.92 -12.81
CA TYR A 91 2.23 -7.26 -14.09
C TYR A 91 2.17 -8.76 -14.35
N LEU A 92 3.29 -9.46 -14.15
CA LEU A 92 3.37 -10.90 -14.34
C LEU A 92 2.50 -11.68 -13.34
N TRP A 93 2.11 -11.08 -12.22
CA TRP A 93 1.20 -11.70 -11.25
C TRP A 93 -0.29 -11.49 -11.55
N GLU A 94 -0.65 -10.53 -12.40
CA GLU A 94 -2.04 -10.12 -12.64
C GLU A 94 -2.91 -11.28 -13.16
N ASP A 95 -2.45 -11.97 -14.20
CA ASP A 95 -3.17 -13.13 -14.77
C ASP A 95 -3.26 -14.30 -13.79
N GLY A 96 -2.28 -14.47 -12.90
CA GLY A 96 -2.27 -15.54 -11.90
C GLY A 96 -3.36 -15.37 -10.85
N TYR A 97 -3.55 -14.13 -10.37
CA TYR A 97 -4.67 -13.78 -9.50
C TYR A 97 -6.01 -13.86 -10.23
N LYS A 98 -6.15 -13.24 -11.42
CA LYS A 98 -7.41 -13.23 -12.19
C LYS A 98 -7.90 -14.61 -12.62
N SER A 99 -6.97 -15.54 -12.91
CA SER A 99 -7.31 -16.93 -13.27
C SER A 99 -7.56 -17.83 -12.06
N GLY A 100 -7.29 -17.35 -10.83
CA GLY A 100 -7.30 -18.17 -9.63
C GLY A 100 -6.19 -19.22 -9.60
N ALA A 101 -5.08 -19.03 -10.32
CA ALA A 101 -3.90 -19.89 -10.25
C ALA A 101 -3.25 -19.86 -8.85
N TYR A 102 -3.48 -18.77 -8.11
CA TYR A 102 -3.24 -18.63 -6.67
C TYR A 102 -4.08 -17.46 -6.12
N SER A 103 -4.14 -17.38 -4.80
CA SER A 103 -4.90 -16.41 -4.02
C SER A 103 -4.06 -16.01 -2.81
N ALA A 104 -4.15 -14.77 -2.33
CA ALA A 104 -3.30 -14.29 -1.23
C ALA A 104 -3.67 -14.98 0.10
N PRO A 105 -2.75 -15.72 0.75
CA PRO A 105 -3.04 -16.50 1.94
C PRO A 105 -2.81 -15.64 3.20
N PHE A 106 -3.79 -14.82 3.55
CA PHE A 106 -3.72 -14.01 4.77
C PHE A 106 -3.84 -14.90 6.01
N PHE A 107 -3.20 -14.51 7.12
CA PHE A 107 -3.43 -15.16 8.40
C PHE A 107 -4.87 -14.93 8.88
N GLU A 108 -5.47 -15.93 9.54
CA GLU A 108 -6.91 -15.95 9.89
C GLU A 108 -7.34 -14.76 10.77
N ASP A 109 -6.44 -14.25 11.61
CA ASP A 109 -6.67 -13.10 12.48
C ASP A 109 -6.62 -11.75 11.76
N VAL A 110 -6.08 -11.68 10.54
CA VAL A 110 -5.88 -10.42 9.82
C VAL A 110 -7.21 -9.82 9.40
N VAL A 111 -8.03 -10.55 8.65
CA VAL A 111 -9.27 -10.00 8.08
C VAL A 111 -10.23 -9.50 9.18
N PRO A 112 -10.52 -10.27 10.26
CA PRO A 112 -11.37 -9.79 11.36
C PRO A 112 -10.77 -8.57 12.09
N ALA A 113 -9.45 -8.46 12.18
CA ALA A 113 -8.80 -7.29 12.78
C ALA A 113 -8.91 -6.04 11.89
N LEU A 114 -8.71 -6.16 10.58
CA LEU A 114 -8.87 -5.03 9.65
C LEU A 114 -10.31 -4.51 9.64
N GLU A 115 -11.30 -5.42 9.62
CA GLU A 115 -12.71 -5.06 9.70
C GLU A 115 -13.05 -4.35 11.03
N ARG A 116 -12.59 -4.89 12.16
CA ARG A 116 -12.75 -4.26 13.49
C ARG A 116 -12.15 -2.86 13.53
N TRP A 117 -10.90 -2.69 13.11
CA TRP A 117 -10.23 -1.40 13.10
C TRP A 117 -10.96 -0.38 12.21
N LYS A 118 -11.45 -0.80 11.04
CA LYS A 118 -12.26 0.05 10.16
C LYS A 118 -13.57 0.48 10.83
N GLN A 119 -14.25 -0.43 11.53
CA GLN A 119 -15.48 -0.15 12.30
C GLN A 119 -15.23 0.81 13.48
N ASP A 120 -14.07 0.70 14.13
CA ASP A 120 -13.63 1.60 15.21
C ASP A 120 -13.19 2.99 14.69
N GLY A 121 -13.19 3.20 13.38
CA GLY A 121 -12.85 4.48 12.73
C GLY A 121 -11.34 4.69 12.53
N VAL A 122 -10.55 3.62 12.60
CA VAL A 122 -9.10 3.63 12.37
C VAL A 122 -8.85 3.54 10.86
N GLY A 123 -8.04 4.47 10.33
CA GLY A 123 -7.57 4.38 8.95
C GLY A 123 -6.56 3.25 8.78
N ILE A 124 -6.59 2.57 7.63
CA ILE A 124 -5.68 1.45 7.35
C ILE A 124 -4.89 1.79 6.09
N SER A 125 -3.57 1.64 6.13
CA SER A 125 -2.71 1.83 4.97
C SER A 125 -1.71 0.71 4.84
N ILE A 126 -1.32 0.41 3.61
CA ILE A 126 -0.33 -0.62 3.31
C ILE A 126 0.98 0.05 2.91
N TYR A 127 2.12 -0.46 3.40
CA TYR A 127 3.44 -0.02 3.01
C TYR A 127 4.36 -1.21 2.71
N SER A 128 4.62 -1.47 1.42
CA SER A 128 5.39 -2.63 0.97
C SER A 128 6.47 -2.25 -0.06
N SER A 129 7.42 -3.17 -0.30
CA SER A 129 8.41 -3.04 -1.37
C SER A 129 7.87 -3.43 -2.75
N GLY A 130 6.72 -4.09 -2.83
CA GLY A 130 5.96 -4.29 -4.07
C GLY A 130 5.22 -3.01 -4.47
N SER A 131 5.03 -2.79 -5.78
CA SER A 131 4.33 -1.59 -6.27
C SER A 131 2.88 -1.53 -5.80
N VAL A 132 2.31 -0.33 -5.69
CA VAL A 132 0.89 -0.15 -5.32
C VAL A 132 -0.06 -1.02 -6.16
N PHE A 133 0.26 -1.25 -7.44
CA PHE A 133 -0.48 -2.17 -8.30
C PHE A 133 -0.46 -3.62 -7.78
N ALA A 134 0.71 -4.15 -7.43
CA ALA A 134 0.84 -5.49 -6.86
C ALA A 134 0.17 -5.63 -5.49
N GLN A 135 0.22 -4.58 -4.66
CA GLN A 135 -0.48 -4.55 -3.36
C GLN A 135 -2.00 -4.65 -3.55
N LYS A 136 -2.56 -3.88 -4.48
CA LYS A 136 -3.99 -3.92 -4.84
C LYS A 136 -4.43 -5.27 -5.40
N LEU A 137 -3.63 -5.89 -6.27
CA LEU A 137 -3.89 -7.25 -6.77
C LEU A 137 -3.97 -8.25 -5.62
N LEU A 138 -3.01 -8.21 -4.70
CA LEU A 138 -2.93 -9.09 -3.53
C LEU A 138 -4.13 -8.91 -2.58
N PHE A 139 -4.53 -7.67 -2.30
CA PHE A 139 -5.72 -7.36 -1.48
C PHE A 139 -7.05 -7.66 -2.18
N GLY A 140 -7.09 -7.64 -3.53
CA GLY A 140 -8.29 -7.96 -4.30
C GLY A 140 -8.61 -9.45 -4.39
N HIS A 141 -7.67 -10.32 -4.02
CA HIS A 141 -7.74 -11.77 -4.25
C HIS A 141 -7.35 -12.56 -2.98
N VAL A 142 -7.84 -12.15 -1.81
CA VAL A 142 -7.52 -12.80 -0.52
C VAL A 142 -8.30 -14.10 -0.34
N ASN A 143 -7.62 -15.19 0.03
CA ASN A 143 -8.26 -16.46 0.36
C ASN A 143 -8.78 -16.43 1.80
N VAL A 144 -10.10 -16.55 1.98
CA VAL A 144 -10.73 -16.41 3.32
C VAL A 144 -11.14 -17.75 3.95
N ASN A 145 -11.22 -18.82 3.16
CA ASN A 145 -11.82 -20.08 3.61
C ASN A 145 -10.81 -21.23 3.77
N LYS A 146 -9.51 -21.00 3.46
CA LYS A 146 -8.49 -22.07 3.30
C LYS A 146 -8.97 -23.19 2.36
N THR A 147 -9.93 -22.92 1.49
CA THR A 147 -10.39 -23.88 0.48
C THR A 147 -9.27 -24.10 -0.52
N GLU A 148 -9.06 -25.36 -0.91
CA GLU A 148 -8.18 -25.72 -2.03
C GLU A 148 -8.62 -25.03 -3.34
N ASP A 149 -9.88 -24.58 -3.41
CA ASP A 149 -10.35 -23.68 -4.46
C ASP A 149 -9.87 -22.24 -4.25
N SER A 150 -8.73 -21.92 -4.88
CA SER A 150 -8.13 -20.59 -4.98
C SER A 150 -8.96 -19.57 -5.79
N ARG A 151 -10.11 -19.96 -6.36
CA ARG A 151 -11.02 -19.04 -7.07
C ARG A 151 -12.02 -18.34 -6.12
N ALA A 152 -12.16 -18.83 -4.88
CA ALA A 152 -13.04 -18.23 -3.88
C ALA A 152 -12.28 -17.16 -3.07
N THR A 153 -12.22 -15.94 -3.61
CA THR A 153 -11.48 -14.82 -3.00
C THR A 153 -12.38 -13.68 -2.52
N LEU A 154 -11.86 -12.87 -1.59
CA LEU A 154 -12.46 -11.64 -1.10
C LEU A 154 -11.60 -10.43 -1.49
N ASP A 155 -12.26 -9.35 -1.90
CA ASP A 155 -11.64 -8.05 -2.14
C ASP A 155 -11.62 -7.21 -0.86
N LEU A 156 -10.43 -7.02 -0.30
CA LEU A 156 -10.18 -6.20 0.89
C LEU A 156 -9.69 -4.78 0.56
N GLN A 157 -9.55 -4.42 -0.72
CA GLN A 157 -9.18 -3.06 -1.10
C GLN A 157 -10.09 -1.97 -0.49
N PRO A 158 -11.42 -2.15 -0.32
CA PRO A 158 -12.28 -1.15 0.32
C PRO A 158 -11.93 -0.85 1.80
N LEU A 159 -11.21 -1.74 2.49
CA LEU A 159 -10.75 -1.49 3.85
C LEU A 159 -9.56 -0.52 3.89
N VAL A 160 -8.72 -0.52 2.85
CA VAL A 160 -7.49 0.27 2.78
C VAL A 160 -7.79 1.71 2.35
N SER A 161 -7.36 2.66 3.18
CA SER A 161 -7.43 4.10 2.92
C SER A 161 -6.34 4.56 1.94
N GLU A 162 -5.06 4.19 2.17
CA GLU A 162 -3.94 4.62 1.32
C GLU A 162 -2.91 3.52 1.07
N TRP A 163 -2.20 3.61 -0.07
CA TRP A 163 -1.24 2.61 -0.54
C TRP A 163 0.13 3.24 -0.75
N PHE A 164 1.14 2.72 -0.05
CA PHE A 164 2.50 3.25 -0.06
C PHE A 164 3.49 2.22 -0.59
N ASP A 165 4.42 2.66 -1.43
CA ASP A 165 5.51 1.85 -1.97
C ASP A 165 6.83 2.63 -1.99
N THR A 166 7.89 1.98 -2.49
CA THR A 166 9.22 2.57 -2.53
C THR A 166 9.38 3.71 -3.55
N VAL A 167 8.40 3.90 -4.43
CA VAL A 167 8.38 4.98 -5.43
C VAL A 167 7.66 6.20 -4.88
N ASN A 168 6.51 6.04 -4.21
CA ASN A 168 5.70 7.17 -3.78
C ASN A 168 6.12 7.80 -2.44
N VAL A 169 6.67 7.02 -1.49
CA VAL A 169 7.17 7.56 -0.20
C VAL A 169 8.68 7.32 -0.01
N GLY A 170 9.24 6.22 -0.50
CA GLY A 170 10.67 5.92 -0.41
C GLY A 170 10.98 4.59 0.26
N LEU A 171 12.26 4.32 0.55
CA LEU A 171 12.70 3.04 1.09
C LEU A 171 12.22 2.82 2.54
N LYS A 172 11.80 1.59 2.86
CA LYS A 172 11.25 1.20 4.17
C LYS A 172 12.25 1.30 5.35
N LEU A 173 13.54 1.46 5.05
CA LEU A 173 14.62 1.61 6.04
C LEU A 173 14.94 3.07 6.37
N GLU A 174 14.35 4.02 5.65
CA GLU A 174 14.61 5.47 5.80
C GLU A 174 13.50 6.12 6.62
N SER A 175 13.84 6.82 7.71
CA SER A 175 12.84 7.50 8.55
C SER A 175 12.02 8.54 7.77
N THR A 176 12.66 9.19 6.79
CA THR A 176 12.03 10.20 5.92
C THR A 176 10.87 9.66 5.08
N SER A 177 10.79 8.33 4.86
CA SER A 177 9.64 7.70 4.23
C SER A 177 8.42 7.73 5.15
N TYR A 178 8.61 7.52 6.45
CA TYR A 178 7.55 7.55 7.46
C TYR A 178 7.10 8.99 7.77
N ASP A 179 8.03 9.95 7.76
CA ASP A 179 7.70 11.39 7.83
C ASP A 179 6.73 11.79 6.69
N LYS A 180 7.00 11.32 5.45
CA LYS A 180 6.09 11.53 4.31
C LYS A 180 4.76 10.80 4.46
N ILE A 181 4.75 9.55 4.95
CA ILE A 181 3.51 8.82 5.22
C ILE A 181 2.64 9.61 6.21
N SER A 182 3.20 10.08 7.33
CA SER A 182 2.48 10.90 8.30
C SER A 182 1.94 12.20 7.70
N GLY A 183 2.73 12.87 6.86
CA GLY A 183 2.31 14.07 6.13
C GLY A 183 1.16 13.82 5.14
N LEU A 184 1.23 12.74 4.35
CA LEU A 184 0.19 12.37 3.38
C LEU A 184 -1.12 11.91 4.06
N LEU A 185 -1.03 11.30 5.24
CA LEU A 185 -2.19 10.89 6.03
C LEU A 185 -2.81 12.03 6.85
N GLU A 186 -2.12 13.15 7.01
CA GLU A 186 -2.47 14.25 7.93
C GLU A 186 -2.70 13.78 9.40
N VAL A 187 -2.05 12.68 9.80
CA VAL A 187 -2.11 12.09 11.15
C VAL A 187 -0.77 12.30 11.87
N PRO A 188 -0.75 12.83 13.11
CA PRO A 188 0.49 12.94 13.89
C PRO A 188 1.18 11.58 14.06
N PRO A 189 2.52 11.47 13.94
CA PRO A 189 3.23 10.20 14.02
C PRO A 189 2.89 9.37 15.27
N THR A 190 2.71 10.04 16.41
CA THR A 190 2.36 9.43 17.70
C THR A 190 0.97 8.80 17.76
N GLN A 191 0.14 9.01 16.73
CA GLN A 191 -1.19 8.41 16.53
C GLN A 191 -1.21 7.40 15.38
N ILE A 192 -0.05 7.10 14.76
CA ILE A 192 0.11 6.07 13.74
C ILE A 192 0.82 4.85 14.37
N LEU A 193 0.28 3.66 14.15
CA LEU A 193 0.93 2.38 14.48
C LEU A 193 1.45 1.74 13.21
N PHE A 194 2.75 1.47 13.14
CA PHE A 194 3.35 0.63 12.11
C PHE A 194 3.54 -0.81 12.61
N LEU A 195 3.07 -1.75 11.80
CA LEU A 195 3.13 -3.20 12.03
C LEU A 195 3.99 -3.83 10.92
N SER A 196 5.11 -4.44 11.30
CA SER A 196 6.05 -5.12 10.40
C SER A 196 6.77 -6.25 11.14
N ASP A 197 7.24 -7.26 10.39
CA ASP A 197 8.17 -8.28 10.88
C ASP A 197 9.62 -7.78 10.94
N ASN A 198 9.93 -6.70 10.21
CA ASN A 198 11.29 -6.26 9.98
C ASN A 198 11.73 -5.21 11.01
N ILE A 199 12.61 -5.63 11.92
CA ILE A 199 13.16 -4.79 13.00
C ILE A 199 13.76 -3.46 12.47
N THR A 200 14.48 -3.48 11.35
CA THR A 200 15.13 -2.28 10.80
C THR A 200 14.12 -1.27 10.26
N GLU A 201 13.00 -1.74 9.71
CA GLU A 201 11.87 -0.88 9.32
C GLU A 201 11.18 -0.27 10.55
N LEU A 202 10.96 -1.07 11.60
CA LEU A 202 10.40 -0.57 12.86
C LEU A 202 11.31 0.48 13.52
N GLU A 203 12.64 0.31 13.45
CA GLU A 203 13.59 1.32 13.90
C GLU A 203 13.51 2.62 13.09
N ALA A 204 13.29 2.53 11.78
CA ALA A 204 13.11 3.70 10.91
C ALA A 204 11.78 4.44 11.22
N ALA A 205 10.69 3.70 11.40
CA ALA A 205 9.38 4.26 11.80
C ALA A 205 9.42 4.91 13.18
N LYS A 206 10.08 4.25 14.15
CA LYS A 206 10.28 4.75 15.52
C LYS A 206 11.11 6.04 15.55
N LYS A 207 12.10 6.21 14.66
CA LYS A 207 12.84 7.48 14.48
C LYS A 207 11.95 8.62 13.97
N ALA A 208 10.94 8.33 13.16
CA ALA A 208 9.91 9.28 12.72
C ALA A 208 8.80 9.50 13.78
N GLY A 209 8.89 8.89 14.96
CA GLY A 209 7.92 9.05 16.05
C GLY A 209 6.65 8.19 15.95
N PHE A 210 6.62 7.20 15.05
CA PHE A 210 5.51 6.24 14.95
C PHE A 210 5.49 5.32 16.18
N LYS A 211 4.30 4.86 16.57
CA LYS A 211 4.20 3.65 17.38
C LYS A 211 4.58 2.44 16.53
N VAL A 212 5.16 1.42 17.15
CA VAL A 212 5.68 0.25 16.44
C VAL A 212 5.43 -1.03 17.23
N ALA A 213 5.02 -2.08 16.52
CA ALA A 213 4.95 -3.43 17.04
C ALA A 213 5.54 -4.44 16.05
N LEU A 214 6.31 -5.37 16.59
CA LEU A 214 6.99 -6.42 15.86
C LEU A 214 6.04 -7.60 15.66
N VAL A 215 5.72 -7.91 14.41
CA VAL A 215 4.83 -9.00 14.05
C VAL A 215 5.64 -10.27 13.83
N VAL A 216 5.32 -11.34 14.57
CA VAL A 216 6.07 -12.61 14.54
C VAL A 216 5.13 -13.72 14.10
N ARG A 217 5.27 -14.13 12.85
CA ARG A 217 4.48 -15.18 12.21
C ARG A 217 5.30 -16.46 11.98
N PRO A 218 4.65 -17.62 11.78
CA PRO A 218 5.35 -18.83 11.37
C PRO A 218 6.14 -18.61 10.07
N GLY A 219 7.44 -18.92 10.11
CA GLY A 219 8.36 -18.75 8.97
C GLY A 219 9.15 -17.43 8.96
N ASN A 220 8.89 -16.49 9.87
CA ASN A 220 9.73 -15.31 10.06
C ASN A 220 11.04 -15.70 10.79
N ASP A 221 12.07 -14.86 10.65
CA ASP A 221 13.36 -15.04 11.34
C ASP A 221 13.20 -15.00 12.89
N GLU A 222 14.12 -15.67 13.60
CA GLU A 222 14.12 -15.64 15.06
C GLU A 222 14.44 -14.24 15.60
N VAL A 223 13.55 -13.70 16.45
CA VAL A 223 13.75 -12.39 17.08
C VAL A 223 14.86 -12.44 18.14
N PRO A 224 15.93 -11.62 18.04
CA PRO A 224 16.97 -11.52 19.06
C PRO A 224 16.44 -11.10 20.45
N ASP A 225 17.03 -11.63 21.53
CA ASP A 225 16.53 -11.46 22.90
C ASP A 225 16.56 -10.01 23.44
N ASP A 226 17.47 -9.17 22.92
CA ASP A 226 17.48 -7.73 23.16
C ASP A 226 16.27 -7.06 22.49
N LYS A 227 15.96 -7.45 21.25
CA LYS A 227 14.82 -6.92 20.47
C LYS A 227 13.48 -7.37 21.02
N LYS A 228 13.40 -8.57 21.63
CA LYS A 228 12.23 -9.03 22.41
C LYS A 228 11.91 -8.12 23.61
N ARG A 229 12.86 -7.31 24.10
CA ARG A 229 12.67 -6.35 25.20
C ARG A 229 12.37 -4.94 24.70
N GLU A 230 12.83 -4.59 23.50
CA GLU A 230 12.65 -3.27 22.89
C GLU A 230 11.27 -3.08 22.24
N PHE A 231 10.76 -4.10 21.56
CA PHE A 231 9.51 -4.05 20.80
C PHE A 231 8.39 -4.83 21.48
N GLN A 232 7.15 -4.35 21.36
CA GLN A 232 5.99 -5.18 21.64
C GLN A 232 5.86 -6.22 20.53
N ILE A 233 5.84 -7.50 20.90
CA ILE A 233 5.66 -8.61 19.97
C ILE A 233 4.17 -8.94 19.84
N LEU A 234 3.70 -9.06 18.60
CA LEU A 234 2.37 -9.55 18.26
C LEU A 234 2.51 -10.83 17.42
N LYS A 235 1.91 -11.93 17.89
CA LYS A 235 1.85 -13.21 17.14
C LYS A 235 0.54 -13.39 16.36
N SER A 236 -0.46 -12.57 16.69
CA SER A 236 -1.78 -12.46 16.09
C SER A 236 -2.28 -11.02 16.27
N PHE A 237 -3.19 -10.56 15.43
CA PHE A 237 -3.97 -9.33 15.60
C PHE A 237 -5.23 -9.54 16.46
N ASP A 238 -5.48 -10.76 16.94
CA ASP A 238 -6.49 -11.05 17.97
C ASP A 238 -6.26 -10.18 19.23
N GLY A 239 -7.33 -9.57 19.73
CA GLY A 239 -7.26 -8.70 20.91
C GLY A 239 -6.52 -7.37 20.71
N VAL A 240 -5.92 -7.10 19.54
CA VAL A 240 -5.28 -5.81 19.24
C VAL A 240 -6.36 -4.76 19.02
N ALA A 241 -6.68 -4.01 20.07
CA ALA A 241 -7.57 -2.86 20.02
C ALA A 241 -6.81 -1.60 19.57
N LEU A 242 -7.35 -0.93 18.55
CA LEU A 242 -6.88 0.36 18.04
C LEU A 242 -8.05 1.36 18.08
N GLY A 243 -7.76 2.66 17.97
CA GLY A 243 -8.76 3.71 18.05
C GLY A 243 -9.16 4.03 19.49
N GLN A 244 -9.69 5.23 19.69
CA GLN A 244 -10.31 5.58 20.98
C GLN A 244 -11.50 4.65 21.21
N GLY A 245 -11.58 4.06 22.40
CA GLY A 245 -12.67 3.16 22.78
C GLY A 245 -14.04 3.86 22.72
N ASN A 246 -14.68 3.84 21.55
CA ASN A 246 -16.01 4.41 21.32
C ASN A 246 -17.10 3.75 22.20
N ALA A 247 -16.77 2.64 22.86
CA ALA A 247 -17.54 2.04 23.95
C ALA A 247 -17.95 3.05 25.05
N GLN A 248 -17.07 3.99 25.45
CA GLN A 248 -17.40 4.93 26.54
C GLN A 248 -18.38 6.05 26.11
N LYS A 249 -18.30 6.55 24.88
CA LYS A 249 -19.22 7.60 24.38
C LYS A 249 -20.64 7.11 24.08
N LYS A 250 -20.90 5.80 24.09
CA LYS A 250 -22.23 5.23 23.85
C LYS A 250 -23.06 5.03 25.13
N GLN A 251 -22.45 5.03 26.32
CA GLN A 251 -23.17 4.88 27.59
C GLN A 251 -23.68 6.21 28.18
N GLU A 252 -22.98 7.34 27.96
CA GLU A 252 -23.40 8.65 28.49
C GLU A 252 -24.63 9.29 27.80
N LYS A 253 -25.21 8.64 26.77
CA LYS A 253 -26.36 9.18 26.01
C LYS A 253 -27.69 8.43 26.21
N GLN A 254 -27.79 7.56 27.22
CA GLN A 254 -29.05 6.90 27.58
C GLN A 254 -29.35 6.98 29.08
N ALA A 255 -29.70 8.19 29.52
CA ALA A 255 -30.48 8.42 30.73
C ALA A 255 -31.35 9.68 30.55
N PRO A 256 -32.65 9.54 30.25
CA PRO A 256 -33.62 10.60 30.53
C PRO A 256 -33.97 10.53 32.03
N ASP A 257 -33.80 11.66 32.71
CA ASP A 257 -34.21 11.85 34.10
C ASP A 257 -35.75 11.83 34.19
N VAL A 258 -36.30 11.07 35.14
CA VAL A 258 -37.75 10.91 35.33
C VAL A 258 -38.11 11.35 36.75
N ASN A 259 -38.53 12.60 36.90
CA ASN A 259 -39.18 13.08 38.12
C ASN A 259 -40.70 13.04 37.93
N GLU A 260 -41.37 12.21 38.74
CA GLU A 260 -42.82 12.27 38.94
C GLU A 260 -43.15 13.41 39.93
N GLU A 261 -43.94 14.38 39.50
CA GLU A 261 -44.81 15.13 40.40
C GLU A 261 -46.23 15.21 39.82
N THR A 262 -47.18 14.60 40.53
CA THR A 262 -48.61 14.68 40.28
C THR A 262 -49.22 15.91 40.95
N MET A 263 -50.05 16.70 40.24
CA MET A 263 -51.32 17.20 40.80
C MET A 263 -52.29 17.81 39.77
N THR A 264 -53.45 17.15 39.63
CA THR A 264 -54.84 17.68 39.56
C THR A 264 -55.23 18.95 38.79
N GLU A 265 -56.20 18.72 37.89
CA GLU A 265 -57.51 19.42 37.74
C GLU A 265 -57.80 20.51 36.66
N GLN A 266 -58.83 20.14 35.87
CA GLN A 266 -59.99 20.93 35.40
C GLN A 266 -59.89 22.05 34.32
N ALA A 267 -60.38 21.64 33.13
CA ALA A 267 -61.64 22.13 32.52
C ALA A 267 -61.64 23.15 31.35
N ASN A 268 -62.56 22.85 30.41
CA ASN A 268 -63.21 23.69 29.41
C ASN A 268 -62.44 24.31 28.23
N GLY A 269 -62.98 24.10 27.02
CA GLY A 269 -62.70 24.96 25.86
C GLY A 269 -62.95 24.33 24.48
N ARG A 270 -64.17 24.47 23.93
CA ARG A 270 -64.40 24.33 22.47
C ARG A 270 -63.53 25.37 21.73
N PHE A 271 -62.97 25.12 20.54
CA PHE A 271 -63.73 25.21 19.27
C PHE A 271 -62.94 24.72 18.04
N SER A 272 -63.71 24.38 17.00
CA SER A 272 -63.34 24.03 15.61
C SER A 272 -62.55 25.13 14.87
N HIS A 273 -61.67 24.79 13.90
CA HIS A 273 -61.93 24.94 12.44
C HIS A 273 -60.78 24.50 11.50
N ASN A 274 -61.18 23.77 10.44
CA ASN A 274 -60.72 23.75 9.03
C ASN A 274 -59.25 23.64 8.55
N ARG A 275 -59.07 22.59 7.72
CA ARG A 275 -58.24 22.39 6.50
C ARG A 275 -58.33 23.55 5.46
N PRO A 276 -57.63 23.56 4.28
CA PRO A 276 -56.63 22.62 3.72
C PRO A 276 -55.39 23.26 3.01
N ALA A 277 -54.65 22.42 2.28
CA ALA A 277 -53.40 22.60 1.52
C ALA A 277 -53.45 23.37 0.17
N ASP A 278 -52.26 23.72 -0.35
CA ASP A 278 -51.73 23.55 -1.74
C ASP A 278 -50.19 23.75 -1.70
N LYS A 279 -49.27 23.12 -2.46
CA LYS A 279 -49.09 22.71 -3.88
C LYS A 279 -48.66 23.82 -4.87
N ASN A 280 -47.40 23.73 -5.33
CA ASN A 280 -46.85 23.95 -6.68
C ASN A 280 -45.35 23.60 -6.59
N GLU A 281 -44.67 22.81 -7.44
CA GLU A 281 -44.66 22.60 -8.91
C GLU A 281 -44.12 23.76 -9.77
N GLY A 282 -42.88 23.57 -10.24
CA GLY A 282 -42.52 23.68 -11.67
C GLY A 282 -41.82 24.93 -12.19
N LYS A 283 -40.57 24.78 -12.68
CA LYS A 283 -40.16 24.86 -14.12
C LYS A 283 -38.74 25.41 -14.37
N ASP A 284 -37.92 24.64 -15.08
CA ASP A 284 -36.90 25.13 -16.03
C ASP A 284 -37.59 25.73 -17.29
N PRO A 285 -36.94 26.59 -18.12
CA PRO A 285 -36.11 26.05 -19.22
C PRO A 285 -34.91 26.90 -19.73
N GLU A 286 -34.02 26.17 -20.44
CA GLU A 286 -33.31 26.51 -21.69
C GLU A 286 -32.11 27.48 -21.78
N ALA A 287 -31.21 27.07 -22.69
CA ALA A 287 -29.88 27.55 -23.00
C ALA A 287 -29.82 28.58 -24.15
N VAL A 288 -28.65 29.25 -24.32
CA VAL A 288 -28.20 29.82 -25.60
C VAL A 288 -26.66 29.73 -25.75
N GLU A 289 -26.23 29.53 -27.00
CA GLU A 289 -24.90 29.65 -27.68
C GLU A 289 -24.17 31.01 -27.47
N ALA A 290 -22.93 31.33 -27.93
CA ALA A 290 -21.71 30.62 -28.36
C ALA A 290 -20.55 31.65 -28.59
N GLU A 291 -19.42 31.19 -29.18
CA GLU A 291 -18.37 31.94 -29.92
C GLU A 291 -17.16 32.66 -29.23
N ALA A 292 -15.97 32.08 -29.50
CA ALA A 292 -14.84 32.66 -30.25
C ALA A 292 -13.73 33.59 -29.64
N GLU A 293 -12.48 33.12 -29.86
CA GLU A 293 -11.28 33.84 -30.33
C GLU A 293 -10.52 34.90 -29.49
N ARG A 294 -9.31 34.55 -29.00
CA ARG A 294 -7.96 35.07 -29.44
C ARG A 294 -6.87 35.01 -28.35
N GLY A 295 -5.69 34.50 -28.71
CA GLY A 295 -4.43 34.77 -28.00
C GLY A 295 -3.79 36.11 -28.44
N PRO A 296 -2.63 36.52 -27.86
CA PRO A 296 -1.38 36.10 -28.50
C PRO A 296 -0.08 35.99 -27.63
N ALA A 297 0.87 35.22 -28.19
CA ALA A 297 2.33 35.46 -28.28
C ALA A 297 3.26 35.67 -27.05
N LYS A 298 4.01 34.60 -26.75
CA LYS A 298 5.50 34.48 -26.78
C LYS A 298 6.38 35.73 -26.50
N LYS A 299 7.36 35.56 -25.59
CA LYS A 299 8.73 36.13 -25.74
C LYS A 299 9.81 35.05 -25.63
N LYS A 300 10.89 35.21 -26.42
CA LYS A 300 12.08 34.34 -26.49
C LYS A 300 13.24 34.97 -25.72
N GLN A 301 14.24 34.17 -25.30
CA GLN A 301 15.63 34.66 -25.20
C GLN A 301 16.71 33.60 -25.56
N LYS A 302 17.88 34.12 -25.96
CA LYS A 302 19.04 33.50 -26.66
C LYS A 302 20.31 34.34 -26.33
N THR A 303 21.58 33.91 -26.44
CA THR A 303 22.23 32.62 -26.78
C THR A 303 23.69 32.65 -26.30
N GLY A 304 24.28 31.50 -25.95
CA GLY A 304 25.75 31.38 -25.81
C GLY A 304 26.15 29.93 -25.48
N LYS A 305 26.53 29.05 -26.42
CA LYS A 305 27.79 28.96 -27.18
C LYS A 305 29.07 28.97 -26.30
N GLY A 306 29.60 27.77 -26.07
CA GLY A 306 31.02 27.48 -25.76
C GLY A 306 31.45 26.24 -26.57
N LYS A 307 32.71 26.17 -27.02
CA LYS A 307 33.18 25.20 -28.02
C LYS A 307 34.43 24.44 -27.53
N ALA A 308 34.54 23.18 -27.97
CA ALA A 308 35.78 22.43 -28.24
C ALA A 308 36.63 21.88 -27.05
N MET A 309 36.80 20.54 -27.10
CA MET A 309 37.98 19.75 -26.69
C MET A 309 39.21 20.07 -27.59
N PRO A 310 40.47 19.66 -27.31
CA PRO A 310 40.92 18.35 -26.77
C PRO A 310 42.13 18.44 -25.79
N GLU A 311 42.99 17.44 -25.47
CA GLU A 311 43.36 16.12 -26.03
C GLU A 311 43.98 15.19 -24.96
N LYS A 312 44.06 13.87 -25.26
CA LYS A 312 45.03 12.83 -24.81
C LYS A 312 45.59 12.80 -23.36
N SER A 313 45.45 11.62 -22.74
CA SER A 313 46.62 10.90 -22.19
C SER A 313 46.47 9.39 -22.36
N GLN A 314 47.49 8.74 -22.91
CA GLN A 314 47.60 7.28 -22.98
C GLN A 314 48.55 6.80 -21.88
N SER A 315 48.17 5.75 -21.15
CA SER A 315 49.11 4.91 -20.40
C SER A 315 48.66 3.45 -20.56
N GLN A 316 49.18 2.80 -21.60
CA GLN A 316 50.19 1.75 -21.51
C GLN A 316 49.70 0.44 -20.89
N ARG A 317 49.43 -0.53 -21.78
CA ARG A 317 49.53 -1.96 -21.46
C ARG A 317 50.94 -2.25 -20.95
N ARG A 318 51.07 -2.99 -19.83
CA ARG A 318 52.26 -3.80 -19.55
C ARG A 318 51.88 -5.25 -19.39
N SER A 319 52.20 -6.02 -20.42
CA SER A 319 52.27 -7.47 -20.35
C SER A 319 53.45 -7.85 -19.45
N HIS A 320 53.24 -8.69 -18.44
CA HIS A 320 54.31 -9.55 -17.92
C HIS A 320 53.84 -10.99 -17.86
N ARG A 321 54.21 -11.75 -18.90
CA ARG A 321 54.45 -13.18 -18.79
C ARG A 321 55.85 -13.34 -18.20
N LEU A 322 55.97 -14.08 -17.11
CA LEU A 322 57.22 -14.73 -16.70
C LEU A 322 56.83 -16.12 -16.18
N GLN A 323 57.46 -17.13 -16.77
CA GLN A 323 57.36 -18.52 -16.32
C GLN A 323 58.46 -18.75 -15.27
N GLN A 324 58.22 -19.65 -14.31
CA GLN A 324 59.17 -20.59 -13.67
C GLN A 324 60.60 -20.09 -13.29
N SER A 325 61.17 -20.33 -12.11
CA SER A 325 60.78 -20.99 -10.85
C SER A 325 61.90 -20.68 -9.83
N ASN A 326 61.59 -20.70 -8.52
CA ASN A 326 62.42 -20.19 -7.40
C ASN A 326 62.51 -18.65 -7.30
#